data_AF-A0AAD6V865-F1
#
_entry.id   AF-A0AAD6V865-F1
#
_cell.length_a   1.000
_cell.length_b   1.000
_cell.length_c   1.000
_cell.angle_alpha   90.00
_cell.angle_beta   90.00
_cell.angle_gamma   90.00
#
_symmetry.space_group_name_H-M   'P 1'
#
loop_
_entity.id
_entity.type
_entity.pdbx_description
1 polymer ?
#
loop_
_entity_poly.entity_id
_entity_poly.type
_entity_poly.pdbx_seq_one_letter_code
_entity_poly.pdbx_strand_id
1 'polypeptide(L)'
;TAKDTIQWFTAQNDEWLLFFDNADEPNIDLNKFFPQCKHGNIIITTRNPGLCVYAGANTRVDNMEEEDAAVLLLKTAALEDVSRNTVAATAIVKELAYLPLAIIQAGAFIARSKNLEGFLTVYATNKSRLLREKPSQSHDSYEWTVYTTWQMSFNRLSPLAARFLQLCSLLHHKGISEEFFINASRYQHKSAIPTEQDLKDSLEFLSQFMLPDKTWDSLRFQEITAEIMAYSLMEFDPDQAVLSMHPLV
;
A
#
# COMPACT_ATOMS: atom_id res chain seq x y z
N THR A 1 14.52 -16.41 25.05
CA THR A 1 14.13 -14.98 24.90
C THR A 1 14.82 -14.41 23.67
N ALA A 2 14.44 -13.22 23.17
CA ALA A 2 15.14 -12.59 22.05
C ALA A 2 16.66 -12.47 22.30
N LYS A 3 17.05 -12.15 23.55
CA LYS A 3 18.45 -12.09 23.96
C LYS A 3 19.17 -13.43 23.81
N ASP A 4 18.55 -14.52 24.25
CA ASP A 4 19.15 -15.87 24.15
C ASP A 4 19.28 -16.30 22.68
N THR A 5 18.30 -15.96 21.84
CA THR A 5 18.34 -16.21 20.41
C THR A 5 19.50 -15.47 19.74
N ILE A 6 19.71 -14.18 20.06
CA ILE A 6 20.83 -13.39 19.54
C ILE A 6 22.17 -13.97 19.99
N GLN A 7 22.28 -14.34 21.27
CA GLN A 7 23.48 -14.98 21.81
C GLN A 7 23.76 -16.32 21.12
N TRP A 8 22.71 -17.10 20.86
CA TRP A 8 22.82 -18.36 20.14
C TRP A 8 23.38 -18.14 18.73
N PHE A 9 22.82 -17.20 17.95
CA PHE A 9 23.33 -16.86 16.61
C PHE A 9 24.78 -16.36 16.65
N THR A 10 25.11 -15.51 17.62
CA THR A 10 26.48 -14.95 17.77
C THR A 10 27.52 -16.04 18.10
N ALA A 11 27.11 -17.10 18.79
CA ALA A 11 27.99 -18.18 19.22
C ALA A 11 28.16 -19.30 18.18
N GLN A 12 27.46 -19.24 17.03
CA GLN A 12 27.65 -20.22 15.97
C GLN A 12 29.00 -20.00 15.27
N ASN A 13 29.53 -21.05 14.65
CA ASN A 13 30.72 -20.97 13.80
C ASN A 13 30.40 -21.09 12.30
N ASP A 14 29.18 -21.53 11.98
CA ASP A 14 28.70 -21.72 10.62
C ASP A 14 27.85 -20.52 10.15
N GLU A 15 27.72 -20.39 8.82
CA GLU A 15 26.82 -19.40 8.21
C GLU A 15 25.36 -19.72 8.54
N TRP A 16 24.62 -18.68 8.94
CA TRP A 16 23.19 -18.77 9.24
C TRP A 16 22.42 -17.68 8.49
N LEU A 17 21.10 -17.84 8.45
CA LEU A 17 20.19 -16.87 7.85
C LEU A 17 19.09 -16.52 8.86
N LEU A 18 18.94 -15.24 9.17
CA LEU A 18 17.92 -14.72 10.07
C LEU A 18 16.92 -13.88 9.28
N PHE A 19 15.64 -14.19 9.44
CA PHE A 19 14.54 -13.46 8.82
C PHE A 19 13.82 -12.61 9.87
N PHE A 20 13.74 -11.31 9.62
CA PHE A 20 12.78 -10.42 10.28
C PHE A 20 11.59 -10.25 9.33
N ASP A 21 10.50 -10.96 9.62
CA ASP A 21 9.29 -10.89 8.81
C ASP A 21 8.34 -9.80 9.32
N ASN A 22 7.75 -9.03 8.40
CA ASN A 22 6.77 -7.97 8.67
C ASN A 22 7.24 -6.93 9.70
N ALA A 23 8.48 -6.46 9.59
CA ALA A 23 9.06 -5.44 10.48
C ALA A 23 8.53 -4.04 10.15
N ASP A 24 7.21 -3.84 10.28
CA ASP A 24 6.50 -2.69 9.70
C ASP A 24 6.35 -1.49 10.64
N GLU A 25 6.68 -1.65 11.92
CA GLU A 25 6.52 -0.57 12.91
C GLU A 25 7.48 0.59 12.57
N PRO A 26 6.99 1.83 12.33
CA PRO A 26 7.83 2.93 11.84
C PRO A 26 9.07 3.22 12.70
N ASN A 27 8.92 3.10 14.02
CA ASN A 27 9.96 3.43 15.01
C ASN A 27 10.68 2.19 15.55
N ILE A 28 10.63 1.06 14.85
CA ILE A 28 11.30 -0.16 15.30
C ILE A 28 12.83 -0.03 15.17
N ASP A 29 13.51 -0.09 16.31
CA ASP A 29 14.96 -0.28 16.35
C ASP A 29 15.27 -1.77 16.25
N LEU A 30 15.57 -2.23 15.03
CA LEU A 30 15.99 -3.61 14.77
C LEU A 30 17.45 -3.88 15.14
N ASN A 31 18.30 -2.84 15.24
CA ASN A 31 19.73 -3.00 15.48
C ASN A 31 20.00 -3.77 16.78
N LYS A 32 19.20 -3.50 17.82
CA LYS A 32 19.27 -4.20 19.10
C LYS A 32 19.03 -5.72 19.01
N PHE A 33 18.47 -6.20 17.90
CA PHE A 33 18.22 -7.62 17.64
C PHE A 33 19.23 -8.26 16.69
N PHE A 34 20.22 -7.52 16.20
CA PHE A 34 21.24 -8.05 15.30
C PHE A 34 22.35 -8.78 16.07
N PRO A 35 22.63 -10.06 15.75
CA PRO A 35 23.80 -10.76 16.27
C PRO A 35 25.09 -10.02 15.93
N GLN A 36 25.91 -9.76 16.94
CA GLN A 36 27.15 -9.01 16.80
C GLN A 36 28.29 -9.95 16.39
N CYS A 37 28.25 -10.44 15.15
CA CYS A 37 29.25 -11.34 14.58
C CYS A 37 29.55 -10.99 13.12
N LYS A 38 30.61 -11.62 12.57
CA LYS A 38 31.08 -11.40 11.18
C LYS A 38 30.61 -12.46 10.19
N HIS A 39 29.79 -13.39 10.65
CA HIS A 39 29.20 -14.49 9.87
C HIS A 39 27.68 -14.38 9.95
N GLY A 40 26.98 -14.96 8.97
CA GLY A 40 25.54 -14.95 8.88
C GLY A 40 24.97 -13.81 8.04
N ASN A 41 23.73 -14.00 7.61
CA ASN A 41 23.00 -13.09 6.74
C ASN A 41 21.63 -12.75 7.35
N ILE A 42 21.17 -11.53 7.14
CA ILE A 42 19.87 -11.05 7.63
C ILE A 42 19.01 -10.63 6.44
N ILE A 43 17.79 -11.15 6.38
CA ILE A 43 16.75 -10.70 5.45
C ILE A 43 15.65 -10.02 6.27
N ILE A 44 15.23 -8.84 5.83
CA ILE A 44 14.15 -8.07 6.44
C ILE A 44 13.06 -7.90 5.40
N THR A 45 11.84 -8.37 5.68
CA THR A 45 10.65 -7.99 4.91
C THR A 45 9.92 -6.91 5.70
N THR A 46 9.59 -5.82 5.03
CA THR A 46 9.01 -4.64 5.69
C THR A 46 8.32 -3.73 4.70
N ARG A 47 7.27 -3.06 5.19
CA ARG A 47 6.61 -1.89 4.57
C ARG A 47 7.15 -0.55 5.08
N ASN A 48 8.07 -0.58 6.04
CA ASN A 48 8.73 0.60 6.59
C ASN A 48 10.01 0.89 5.78
N PRO A 49 10.01 1.89 4.87
CA PRO A 49 11.19 2.24 4.09
C PRO A 49 12.35 2.75 4.96
N GLY A 50 12.09 3.20 6.19
CA GLY A 50 13.12 3.68 7.12
C GLY A 50 14.12 2.60 7.53
N LEU A 51 13.77 1.31 7.41
CA LEU A 51 14.69 0.20 7.72
C LEU A 51 15.79 -0.02 6.68
N CYS A 52 15.72 0.65 5.51
CA CYS A 52 16.77 0.62 4.50
C CYS A 52 18.13 1.08 5.04
N VAL A 53 18.17 1.86 6.13
CA VAL A 53 19.41 2.25 6.83
C VAL A 53 20.24 1.05 7.31
N TYR A 54 19.60 -0.09 7.56
CA TYR A 54 20.26 -1.31 8.02
C TYR A 54 20.70 -2.23 6.87
N ALA A 55 20.28 -1.95 5.64
CA ALA A 55 20.42 -2.86 4.52
C ALA A 55 21.73 -2.61 3.75
N GLY A 56 22.56 -3.65 3.59
CA GLY A 56 23.69 -3.62 2.65
C GLY A 56 23.25 -3.64 1.19
N ALA A 57 22.07 -4.23 0.93
CA ALA A 57 21.35 -4.18 -0.33
C ALA A 57 19.85 -4.18 -0.02
N ASN A 58 19.06 -3.43 -0.76
CA ASN A 58 17.60 -3.44 -0.68
C ASN A 58 17.01 -3.69 -2.06
N THR A 59 15.82 -4.28 -2.08
CA THR A 59 15.06 -4.49 -3.31
C THR A 59 13.62 -4.18 -3.01
N ARG A 60 13.07 -3.24 -3.78
CA ARG A 60 11.66 -2.92 -3.72
C ARG A 60 10.88 -4.02 -4.42
N VAL A 61 9.84 -4.53 -3.75
CA VAL A 61 8.87 -5.44 -4.36
C VAL A 61 7.77 -4.58 -4.98
N ASP A 62 7.71 -4.58 -6.31
CA ASP A 62 6.67 -3.87 -7.07
C ASP A 62 5.47 -4.79 -7.35
N ASN A 63 4.46 -4.24 -8.03
CA ASN A 63 3.36 -5.01 -8.57
C ASN A 63 3.86 -6.07 -9.57
N MET A 64 3.01 -7.07 -9.83
CA MET A 64 3.37 -8.13 -10.78
C MET A 64 3.44 -7.60 -12.21
N GLU A 65 4.37 -8.15 -12.98
CA GLU A 65 4.33 -8.01 -14.44
C GLU A 65 3.03 -8.59 -15.00
N GLU A 66 2.51 -8.00 -16.07
CA GLU A 66 1.19 -8.32 -16.62
C GLU A 66 1.04 -9.81 -16.95
N GLU A 67 2.08 -10.42 -17.53
CA GLU A 67 2.08 -11.84 -17.91
C GLU A 67 2.01 -12.74 -16.67
N ASP A 68 2.86 -12.49 -15.68
CA ASP A 68 2.88 -13.26 -14.42
C ASP A 68 1.59 -13.08 -13.62
N ALA A 69 1.03 -11.87 -13.64
CA ALA A 69 -0.26 -11.56 -13.02
C ALA A 69 -1.40 -12.37 -13.65
N ALA A 70 -1.49 -12.38 -14.99
CA ALA A 70 -2.49 -13.14 -15.72
C ALA A 70 -2.35 -14.65 -15.47
N VAL A 71 -1.11 -15.17 -15.44
CA VAL A 71 -0.82 -16.56 -15.10
C VAL A 71 -1.27 -16.89 -13.67
N LEU A 72 -0.99 -16.01 -12.70
CA LEU A 72 -1.43 -16.18 -11.31
C LEU A 72 -2.96 -16.23 -11.22
N LEU A 73 -3.67 -15.33 -11.91
CA LEU A 73 -5.13 -15.32 -11.93
C LEU A 73 -5.69 -16.64 -12.44
N LEU A 74 -5.20 -17.13 -13.58
CA LEU A 74 -5.70 -18.34 -14.24
C LEU A 74 -5.41 -19.59 -13.41
N LYS A 75 -4.21 -19.68 -12.82
CA LYS A 75 -3.86 -20.75 -11.87
C LYS A 75 -4.81 -20.75 -10.67
N THR A 76 -5.05 -19.58 -10.07
CA THR A 76 -5.93 -19.46 -8.90
C THR A 76 -7.40 -19.72 -9.26
N ALA A 77 -7.82 -19.38 -10.48
CA ALA A 77 -9.14 -19.69 -11.02
C ALA A 77 -9.35 -21.16 -11.39
N ALA A 78 -8.29 -21.99 -11.32
CA ALA A 78 -8.26 -23.37 -11.81
C ALA A 78 -8.68 -23.50 -13.28
N LEU A 79 -8.16 -22.60 -14.13
CA LEU A 79 -8.37 -22.59 -15.58
C LEU A 79 -7.08 -23.00 -16.30
N GLU A 80 -7.09 -24.19 -16.93
CA GLU A 80 -5.91 -24.80 -17.54
C GLU A 80 -5.59 -24.29 -18.95
N ASP A 81 -6.61 -23.85 -19.70
CA ASP A 81 -6.41 -23.30 -21.04
C ASP A 81 -6.01 -21.82 -20.96
N VAL A 82 -4.69 -21.60 -20.80
CA VAL A 82 -4.13 -20.25 -20.71
C VAL A 82 -4.45 -19.46 -21.97
N SER A 83 -4.24 -20.06 -23.15
CA SER A 83 -4.34 -19.39 -24.45
C SER A 83 -5.71 -18.79 -24.73
N ARG A 84 -6.78 -19.51 -24.37
CA ARG A 84 -8.15 -19.06 -24.56
C ARG A 84 -8.56 -17.94 -23.60
N ASN A 85 -7.97 -17.94 -22.41
CA ASN A 85 -8.40 -17.07 -21.31
C ASN A 85 -7.50 -15.84 -21.12
N THR A 86 -6.36 -15.74 -21.81
CA THR A 86 -5.38 -14.66 -21.65
C THR A 86 -6.01 -13.28 -21.76
N VAL A 87 -6.83 -13.02 -22.79
CA VAL A 87 -7.42 -11.69 -23.01
C VAL A 87 -8.28 -11.23 -21.83
N ALA A 88 -9.17 -12.12 -21.34
CA ALA A 88 -10.01 -11.81 -20.19
C ALA A 88 -9.19 -11.69 -18.91
N ALA A 89 -8.19 -12.56 -18.71
CA ALA A 89 -7.30 -12.50 -17.56
C ALA A 89 -6.50 -11.20 -17.50
N THR A 90 -5.91 -10.78 -18.62
CA THR A 90 -5.16 -9.52 -18.75
C THR A 90 -6.04 -8.32 -18.38
N ALA A 91 -7.29 -8.28 -18.87
CA ALA A 91 -8.21 -7.20 -18.53
C ALA A 91 -8.53 -7.15 -17.02
N ILE A 92 -8.69 -8.32 -16.39
CA ILE A 92 -8.96 -8.43 -14.96
C ILE A 92 -7.75 -7.99 -14.12
N VAL A 93 -6.55 -8.48 -14.42
CA VAL A 93 -5.37 -8.15 -13.60
C VAL A 93 -4.99 -6.68 -13.73
N LYS A 94 -5.25 -6.07 -14.91
CA LYS A 94 -5.12 -4.63 -15.11
C LYS A 94 -6.08 -3.83 -14.24
N GLU A 95 -7.35 -4.23 -14.16
CA GLU A 95 -8.34 -3.59 -13.27
C GLU A 95 -7.95 -3.73 -11.78
N LEU A 96 -7.28 -4.83 -11.42
CA LEU A 96 -6.76 -5.08 -10.08
C LEU A 96 -5.38 -4.44 -9.85
N ALA A 97 -4.92 -3.61 -10.78
CA ALA A 97 -3.62 -2.93 -10.76
C ALA A 97 -2.44 -3.87 -10.48
N TYR A 98 -2.55 -5.12 -10.94
CA TYR A 98 -1.53 -6.16 -10.83
C TYR A 98 -1.09 -6.51 -9.40
N LEU A 99 -1.94 -6.22 -8.40
CA LEU A 99 -1.67 -6.54 -6.99
C LEU A 99 -1.87 -8.05 -6.72
N PRO A 100 -0.84 -8.82 -6.34
CA PRO A 100 -0.93 -10.28 -6.19
C PRO A 100 -2.09 -10.73 -5.29
N LEU A 101 -2.29 -10.07 -4.15
CA LEU A 101 -3.33 -10.42 -3.19
C LEU A 101 -4.74 -10.21 -3.78
N ALA A 102 -4.95 -9.12 -4.54
CA ALA A 102 -6.22 -8.85 -5.21
C ALA A 102 -6.49 -9.90 -6.30
N ILE A 103 -5.45 -10.28 -7.04
CA ILE A 103 -5.51 -11.31 -8.08
C ILE A 103 -5.89 -12.66 -7.49
N ILE A 104 -5.31 -13.05 -6.36
CA ILE A 104 -5.64 -14.32 -5.69
C ILE A 104 -7.11 -14.32 -5.23
N GLN A 105 -7.58 -13.22 -4.64
CA GLN A 105 -8.99 -13.10 -4.23
C GLN A 105 -9.94 -13.19 -5.43
N ALA A 106 -9.63 -12.50 -6.53
CA ALA A 106 -10.40 -12.56 -7.76
C ALA A 106 -10.41 -13.97 -8.37
N GLY A 107 -9.25 -14.60 -8.47
CA GLY A 107 -9.11 -15.97 -8.96
C GLY A 107 -9.93 -16.96 -8.13
N ALA A 108 -9.89 -16.84 -6.79
CA ALA A 108 -10.69 -17.69 -5.90
C ALA A 108 -12.20 -17.47 -6.12
N PHE A 109 -12.64 -16.22 -6.32
CA PHE A 109 -14.03 -15.92 -6.66
C PHE A 109 -14.44 -16.50 -8.03
N ILE A 110 -13.58 -16.37 -9.04
CA ILE A 110 -13.81 -16.92 -10.39
C ILE A 110 -13.87 -18.46 -10.33
N ALA A 111 -13.00 -19.10 -9.55
CA ALA A 111 -13.00 -20.55 -9.35
C ALA A 111 -14.33 -21.06 -8.78
N ARG A 112 -14.98 -20.28 -7.89
CA ARG A 112 -16.30 -20.61 -7.31
C ARG A 112 -17.46 -20.30 -8.25
N SER A 113 -17.46 -19.13 -8.88
CA SER A 113 -18.54 -18.66 -9.75
C SER A 113 -18.50 -19.27 -11.16
N LYS A 114 -17.36 -19.84 -11.56
CA LYS A 114 -17.07 -20.38 -12.90
C LYS A 114 -17.33 -19.35 -14.01
N ASN A 115 -17.14 -18.07 -13.74
CA ASN A 115 -17.43 -16.99 -14.67
C ASN A 115 -16.28 -15.98 -14.75
N LEU A 116 -15.30 -16.28 -15.62
CA LEU A 116 -14.18 -15.38 -15.90
C LEU A 116 -14.64 -14.11 -16.62
N GLU A 117 -15.41 -14.25 -17.72
CA GLU A 117 -15.83 -13.13 -18.57
C GLU A 117 -16.74 -12.12 -17.84
N GLY A 118 -17.62 -12.61 -16.95
CA GLY A 118 -18.52 -11.76 -16.17
C GLY A 118 -17.89 -11.15 -14.92
N PHE A 119 -16.64 -11.48 -14.58
CA PHE A 119 -16.01 -11.00 -13.35
C PHE A 119 -16.01 -9.48 -13.26
N LEU A 120 -15.57 -8.78 -14.32
CA LEU A 120 -15.46 -7.32 -14.32
C LEU A 120 -16.82 -6.63 -14.11
N THR A 121 -17.90 -7.20 -14.65
CA THR A 121 -19.26 -6.69 -14.44
C THR A 121 -19.69 -6.79 -12.97
N VAL A 122 -19.39 -7.93 -12.32
CA VAL A 122 -19.67 -8.10 -10.89
C VAL A 122 -18.77 -7.19 -10.06
N TYR A 123 -17.50 -7.08 -10.43
CA TYR A 123 -16.50 -6.27 -9.74
C TYR A 123 -16.87 -4.78 -9.71
N ALA A 124 -17.27 -4.23 -10.86
CA ALA A 124 -17.65 -2.82 -10.99
C ALA A 124 -18.76 -2.39 -10.00
N THR A 125 -19.67 -3.31 -9.65
CA THR A 125 -20.80 -3.03 -8.75
C THR A 125 -20.58 -3.53 -7.32
N ASN A 126 -19.57 -4.38 -7.07
CA ASN A 126 -19.36 -5.05 -5.79
C ASN A 126 -17.90 -4.95 -5.27
N LYS A 127 -17.08 -4.04 -5.80
CA LYS A 127 -15.63 -3.90 -5.48
C LYS A 127 -15.34 -4.02 -3.98
N SER A 128 -16.00 -3.21 -3.15
CA SER A 128 -15.78 -3.19 -1.70
C SER A 128 -16.14 -4.51 -1.01
N ARG A 129 -17.15 -5.23 -1.50
CA ARG A 129 -17.55 -6.54 -0.96
C ARG A 129 -16.55 -7.62 -1.34
N LEU A 130 -16.13 -7.65 -2.61
CA LEU A 130 -15.19 -8.64 -3.12
C LEU A 130 -13.80 -8.49 -2.48
N LEU A 131 -13.31 -7.25 -2.29
CA LEU A 131 -12.01 -7.00 -1.65
C LEU A 131 -11.99 -7.35 -0.15
N ARG A 132 -13.17 -7.49 0.49
CA ARG A 132 -13.34 -7.97 1.88
C ARG A 132 -13.56 -9.48 1.97
N GLU A 133 -13.80 -10.15 0.85
CA GLU A 133 -14.13 -11.57 0.85
C GLU A 133 -12.86 -12.39 1.08
N LYS A 134 -12.86 -13.22 2.12
CA LYS A 134 -11.76 -14.15 2.37
C LYS A 134 -11.80 -15.26 1.31
N PRO A 135 -10.66 -15.64 0.70
CA PRO A 135 -10.58 -16.88 -0.05
C PRO A 135 -10.97 -18.03 0.88
N SER A 136 -12.01 -18.78 0.53
CA SER A 136 -12.51 -19.89 1.39
C SER A 136 -11.55 -21.08 1.46
N GLN A 137 -10.56 -21.13 0.55
CA GLN A 137 -9.54 -22.18 0.45
C GLN A 137 -8.25 -21.54 -0.10
N SER A 138 -7.44 -20.92 0.74
CA SER A 138 -6.03 -20.65 0.44
C SER A 138 -5.19 -21.79 1.00
N HIS A 139 -4.20 -22.27 0.23
CA HIS A 139 -3.25 -23.29 0.69
C HIS A 139 -2.45 -22.82 1.91
N ASP A 140 -2.24 -21.51 2.01
CA ASP A 140 -1.70 -20.85 3.18
C ASP A 140 -2.85 -20.39 4.08
N SER A 141 -2.69 -20.50 5.39
CA SER A 141 -3.61 -19.94 6.40
C SER A 141 -3.63 -18.39 6.41
N TYR A 142 -3.44 -17.75 5.25
CA TYR A 142 -3.38 -16.30 5.11
C TYR A 142 -4.78 -15.71 5.26
N GLU A 143 -5.07 -15.22 6.45
CA GLU A 143 -6.42 -14.77 6.83
C GLU A 143 -6.77 -13.37 6.34
N TRP A 144 -5.81 -12.68 5.71
CA TRP A 144 -5.93 -11.28 5.35
C TRP A 144 -6.42 -11.10 3.92
N THR A 145 -7.37 -10.17 3.78
CA THR A 145 -7.90 -9.67 2.51
C THR A 145 -7.22 -8.36 2.15
N VAL A 146 -7.28 -7.96 0.87
CA VAL A 146 -6.82 -6.63 0.42
C VAL A 146 -7.41 -5.55 1.33
N TYR A 147 -8.72 -5.61 1.59
CA TYR A 147 -9.36 -4.59 2.43
C TYR A 147 -8.81 -4.57 3.86
N THR A 148 -8.64 -5.73 4.50
CA THR A 148 -8.17 -5.79 5.89
C THR A 148 -6.72 -5.34 6.04
N THR A 149 -5.83 -5.65 5.08
CA THR A 149 -4.43 -5.20 5.14
C THR A 149 -4.34 -3.68 5.05
N TRP A 150 -5.09 -3.08 4.12
CA TRP A 150 -5.19 -1.62 4.00
C TRP A 150 -5.81 -0.98 5.24
N GLN A 151 -6.92 -1.53 5.75
CA GLN A 151 -7.61 -0.99 6.91
C GLN A 151 -6.72 -0.99 8.17
N MET A 152 -5.90 -2.01 8.36
CA MET A 152 -4.95 -2.05 9.48
C MET A 152 -3.93 -0.92 9.41
N SER A 153 -3.35 -0.65 8.23
CA SER A 153 -2.44 0.48 8.03
C SER A 153 -3.16 1.81 8.22
N PHE A 154 -4.35 1.98 7.64
CA PHE A 154 -5.15 3.20 7.75
C PHE A 154 -5.49 3.56 9.19
N ASN A 155 -5.88 2.57 9.99
CA ASN A 155 -6.26 2.78 11.40
C ASN A 155 -5.08 3.19 12.31
N ARG A 156 -3.84 3.09 11.82
CA ARG A 156 -2.64 3.53 12.53
C ARG A 156 -2.28 5.00 12.26
N LEU A 157 -2.93 5.62 11.29
CA LEU A 157 -2.71 7.03 10.96
C LEU A 157 -3.32 7.95 12.02
N SER A 158 -2.65 9.09 12.21
CA SER A 158 -3.20 10.24 12.92
C SER A 158 -4.46 10.73 12.21
N PRO A 159 -5.40 11.39 12.93
CA PRO A 159 -6.63 11.89 12.33
C PRO A 159 -6.41 12.82 11.12
N LEU A 160 -5.34 13.62 11.15
CA LEU A 160 -4.99 14.52 10.05
C LEU A 160 -4.47 13.75 8.84
N ALA A 161 -3.56 12.79 9.04
CA ALA A 161 -3.04 11.93 7.98
C ALA A 161 -4.14 11.06 7.33
N ALA A 162 -5.01 10.46 8.15
CA ALA A 162 -6.16 9.71 7.68
C ALA A 162 -7.10 10.56 6.81
N ARG A 163 -7.41 11.79 7.25
CA ARG A 163 -8.26 12.72 6.49
C ARG A 163 -7.58 13.23 5.23
N PHE A 164 -6.26 13.46 5.26
CA PHE A 164 -5.48 13.82 4.06
C PHE A 164 -5.48 12.69 3.01
N LEU A 165 -5.27 11.45 3.43
CA LEU A 165 -5.34 10.28 2.55
C LEU A 165 -6.75 10.10 1.96
N GLN A 166 -7.80 10.28 2.76
CA GLN A 166 -9.18 10.27 2.28
C GLN A 166 -9.43 11.36 1.22
N LEU A 167 -8.90 12.57 1.41
CA LEU A 167 -8.99 13.62 0.41
C LEU A 167 -8.26 13.22 -0.88
N CYS A 168 -7.05 12.67 -0.76
CA CYS A 168 -6.28 12.17 -1.91
C CYS A 168 -7.02 11.07 -2.68
N SER A 169 -7.82 10.23 -2.01
CA SER A 169 -8.62 9.17 -2.66
C SER A 169 -9.69 9.70 -3.64
N LEU A 170 -10.00 11.00 -3.57
CA LEU A 170 -10.89 11.69 -4.52
C LEU A 170 -10.15 12.23 -5.75
N LEU A 171 -8.81 12.24 -5.72
CA LEU A 171 -7.96 12.66 -6.82
C LEU A 171 -7.58 11.47 -7.70
N HIS A 172 -6.96 11.76 -8.83
CA HIS A 172 -6.29 10.70 -9.58
C HIS A 172 -5.15 10.12 -8.72
N HIS A 173 -5.02 8.80 -8.70
CA HIS A 173 -4.10 8.07 -7.81
C HIS A 173 -2.60 8.28 -8.14
N LYS A 174 -2.26 9.11 -9.13
CA LYS A 174 -0.90 9.51 -9.52
C LYS A 174 -0.85 11.01 -9.76
N GLY A 175 0.32 11.61 -9.52
CA GLY A 175 0.56 13.01 -9.86
C GLY A 175 -0.01 13.99 -8.84
N ILE A 176 -0.19 13.56 -7.58
CA ILE A 176 -0.73 14.42 -6.53
C ILE A 176 0.38 15.33 -6.03
N SER A 177 0.39 16.59 -6.49
CA SER A 177 1.41 17.58 -6.12
C SER A 177 1.02 18.36 -4.87
N GLU A 178 2.02 18.79 -4.10
CA GLU A 178 1.81 19.74 -2.98
C GLU A 178 1.22 21.07 -3.49
N GLU A 179 1.64 21.50 -4.68
CA GLU A 179 1.17 22.74 -5.32
C GLU A 179 -0.35 22.79 -5.49
N PHE A 180 -0.99 21.64 -5.73
CA PHE A 180 -2.45 21.55 -5.77
C PHE A 180 -3.10 22.07 -4.48
N PHE A 181 -2.59 21.66 -3.32
CA PHE A 181 -3.11 22.06 -2.02
C PHE A 181 -2.75 23.50 -1.66
N ILE A 182 -1.55 23.95 -2.05
CA ILE A 182 -1.14 25.36 -1.93
C ILE A 182 -2.13 26.26 -2.69
N ASN A 183 -2.45 25.90 -3.94
CA ASN A 183 -3.38 26.66 -4.76
C ASN A 183 -4.82 26.61 -4.18
N ALA A 184 -5.25 25.45 -3.68
CA ALA A 184 -6.56 25.31 -3.05
C ALA A 184 -6.70 26.17 -1.77
N SER A 185 -5.65 26.29 -0.95
CA SER A 185 -5.68 27.12 0.26
C SER A 185 -5.83 28.62 -0.02
N ARG A 186 -5.46 29.05 -1.23
CA ARG A 186 -5.56 30.44 -1.71
C ARG A 186 -6.86 30.71 -2.47
N TYR A 187 -7.73 29.72 -2.59
CA TYR A 187 -8.94 29.83 -3.40
C TYR A 187 -9.91 30.86 -2.80
N GLN A 188 -10.19 31.92 -3.56
CA GLN A 188 -11.05 33.03 -3.12
C GLN A 188 -12.32 33.18 -3.99
N HIS A 189 -12.49 32.36 -5.02
CA HIS A 189 -13.56 32.52 -5.99
C HIS A 189 -14.86 31.86 -5.54
N LYS A 190 -15.96 32.61 -5.52
CA LYS A 190 -17.29 32.04 -5.32
C LYS A 190 -17.73 31.31 -6.59
N SER A 191 -17.72 29.98 -6.55
CA SER A 191 -18.32 29.12 -7.58
C SER A 191 -19.73 28.73 -7.13
N ALA A 192 -20.64 28.47 -8.07
CA ALA A 192 -22.00 28.03 -7.79
C ALA A 192 -22.09 26.56 -7.32
N ILE A 193 -21.00 25.79 -7.48
CA ILE A 193 -21.00 24.33 -7.35
C ILE A 193 -20.65 23.86 -5.92
N PRO A 194 -19.58 24.33 -5.25
CA PRO A 194 -19.39 24.01 -3.85
C PRO A 194 -20.33 24.88 -3.00
N THR A 195 -21.04 24.27 -2.06
CA THR A 195 -21.84 25.04 -1.10
C THR A 195 -20.91 25.86 -0.20
N GLU A 196 -21.44 26.88 0.46
CA GLU A 196 -20.67 27.67 1.42
C GLU A 196 -20.13 26.80 2.57
N GLN A 197 -20.87 25.76 2.95
CA GLN A 197 -20.43 24.79 3.96
C GLN A 197 -19.27 23.92 3.45
N ASP A 198 -19.33 23.42 2.21
CA ASP A 198 -18.25 22.62 1.61
C ASP A 198 -16.93 23.40 1.54
N LEU A 199 -17.02 24.69 1.15
CA LEU A 199 -15.88 25.59 1.14
C LEU A 199 -15.31 25.81 2.54
N LYS A 200 -16.19 26.02 3.52
CA LYS A 200 -15.77 26.20 4.91
C LYS A 200 -15.05 24.97 5.46
N ASP A 201 -15.61 23.77 5.25
CA ASP A 201 -15.02 22.51 5.73
C ASP A 201 -13.67 22.21 5.06
N SER A 202 -13.55 22.54 3.76
CA SER A 202 -12.31 22.40 3.00
C SER A 202 -11.23 23.36 3.47
N LEU A 203 -11.59 24.64 3.69
CA LEU A 203 -10.65 25.65 4.20
C LEU A 203 -10.26 25.37 5.66
N GLU A 204 -11.16 24.86 6.48
CA GLU A 204 -10.85 24.42 7.85
C GLU A 204 -9.81 23.28 7.82
N PHE A 205 -9.99 22.30 6.94
CA PHE A 205 -8.99 21.24 6.75
C PHE A 205 -7.64 21.80 6.30
N LEU A 206 -7.62 22.61 5.23
CA LEU A 206 -6.38 23.18 4.68
C LEU A 206 -5.69 24.14 5.67
N SER A 207 -6.43 24.78 6.56
CA SER A 207 -5.87 25.64 7.61
C SER A 207 -4.91 24.90 8.56
N GLN A 208 -5.03 23.57 8.67
CA GLN A 208 -4.10 22.76 9.45
C GLN A 208 -2.70 22.66 8.83
N PHE A 209 -2.54 23.10 7.58
CA PHE A 209 -1.26 23.19 6.85
C PHE A 209 -0.82 24.65 6.65
N MET A 210 -1.35 25.59 7.44
CA MET A 210 -1.02 27.00 7.34
C MET A 210 -0.29 27.49 8.60
N LEU A 211 0.74 28.31 8.39
CA LEU A 211 1.44 29.02 9.45
C LEU A 211 0.62 30.22 9.96
N PRO A 212 0.93 30.77 11.16
CA PRO A 212 0.22 31.92 11.72
C PRO A 212 0.23 33.18 10.83
N ASP A 213 1.23 33.32 9.96
CA ASP A 213 1.36 34.41 8.99
C ASP A 213 0.55 34.18 7.70
N LYS A 214 -0.25 33.10 7.64
CA LYS A 214 -1.05 32.67 6.49
C LYS A 214 -0.22 32.22 5.29
N THR A 215 1.02 31.81 5.50
CA THR A 215 1.80 31.08 4.50
C THR A 215 1.62 29.57 4.65
N TRP A 216 1.93 28.82 3.60
CA TRP A 216 1.79 27.35 3.59
C TRP A 216 2.93 26.68 4.36
N ASP A 217 2.60 25.70 5.18
CA ASP A 217 3.54 24.91 5.97
C ASP A 217 3.96 23.63 5.23
N SER A 218 4.96 23.76 4.36
CA SER A 218 5.49 22.60 3.61
C SER A 218 6.14 21.55 4.51
N LEU A 219 6.67 21.94 5.68
CA LEU A 219 7.23 20.96 6.62
C LEU A 219 6.12 20.08 7.18
N ARG A 220 5.00 20.68 7.60
CA ARG A 220 3.85 19.91 8.08
C ARG A 220 3.23 19.03 6.99
N PHE A 221 3.21 19.49 5.74
CA PHE A 221 2.80 18.64 4.62
C PHE A 221 3.72 17.42 4.46
N GLN A 222 5.04 17.63 4.55
CA GLN A 222 6.03 16.55 4.51
C GLN A 222 5.90 15.59 5.69
N GLU A 223 5.65 16.08 6.91
CA GLU A 223 5.43 15.25 8.09
C GLU A 223 4.21 14.33 7.91
N ILE A 224 3.08 14.89 7.45
CA ILE A 224 1.85 14.13 7.23
C ILE A 224 2.01 13.11 6.10
N THR A 225 2.66 13.48 5.00
CA THR A 225 2.88 12.56 3.90
C THR A 225 3.89 11.47 4.27
N ALA A 226 4.95 11.79 5.02
CA ALA A 226 5.90 10.83 5.54
C ALA A 226 5.25 9.81 6.49
N GLU A 227 4.31 10.26 7.34
CA GLU A 227 3.53 9.36 8.19
C GLU A 227 2.76 8.32 7.36
N ILE A 228 2.12 8.76 6.26
CA ILE A 228 1.33 7.89 5.39
C ILE A 228 2.23 6.94 4.59
N MET A 229 3.37 7.44 4.10
CA MET A 229 4.38 6.63 3.41
C MET A 229 5.01 5.57 4.33
N ALA A 230 5.16 5.84 5.63
CA ALA A 230 5.71 4.89 6.59
C ALA A 230 4.86 3.60 6.71
N TYR A 231 3.59 3.66 6.32
CA TYR A 231 2.69 2.50 6.26
C TYR A 231 2.46 1.97 4.83
N SER A 232 3.26 2.42 3.85
CA SER A 232 3.15 2.06 2.42
C SER A 232 1.76 2.36 1.83
N LEU A 233 1.08 3.39 2.33
CA LEU A 233 -0.23 3.85 1.80
C LEU A 233 -0.07 4.88 0.68
N MET A 234 1.07 5.57 0.65
CA MET A 234 1.47 6.50 -0.40
C MET A 234 2.93 6.26 -0.76
N GLU A 235 3.28 6.75 -1.94
CA GLU A 235 4.64 6.78 -2.44
C GLU A 235 4.96 8.17 -2.99
N PHE A 236 6.22 8.57 -2.88
CA PHE A 236 6.72 9.82 -3.43
C PHE A 236 7.69 9.54 -4.57
N ASP A 237 7.42 10.15 -5.72
CA ASP A 237 8.34 10.20 -6.86
C ASP A 237 9.22 11.45 -6.70
N PRO A 238 10.53 11.31 -6.38
CA PRO A 238 11.41 12.45 -6.19
C PRO A 238 11.77 13.17 -7.50
N ASP A 239 11.70 12.49 -8.64
CA ASP A 239 12.04 13.09 -9.94
C ASP A 239 10.93 14.03 -10.42
N GLN A 240 9.67 13.68 -10.13
CA GLN A 240 8.51 14.48 -10.48
C GLN A 240 7.98 15.34 -9.32
N ALA A 241 8.48 15.12 -8.10
CA ALA A 241 7.99 15.76 -6.87
C ALA A 241 6.47 15.59 -6.66
N VAL A 242 5.96 14.39 -6.93
CA VAL A 242 4.52 14.07 -6.79
C VAL A 242 4.30 12.83 -5.95
N LEU A 243 3.14 12.80 -5.30
CA LEU A 243 2.65 11.64 -4.58
C LEU A 243 1.83 10.73 -5.50
N SER A 244 1.82 9.45 -5.16
CA SER A 244 0.96 8.44 -5.76
C SER A 244 0.46 7.45 -4.72
N MET A 245 -0.63 6.77 -5.08
CA MET A 245 -1.27 5.73 -4.31
C MET A 245 -1.56 4.56 -5.24
N HIS A 246 -1.59 3.35 -4.67
CA HIS A 246 -2.06 2.19 -5.41
C HIS A 246 -3.58 2.31 -5.65
N PRO A 247 -4.15 1.99 -6.83
CA PRO A 247 -5.58 2.17 -7.16
C PRO A 247 -6.60 1.40 -6.30
N LEU A 248 -6.10 0.54 -5.41
CA LEU A 248 -6.89 -0.26 -4.48
C LEU A 248 -6.83 0.26 -3.03
N VAL A 249 -6.12 1.36 -2.79
CA VAL A 249 -6.00 2.10 -1.52
C VAL A 249 -7.14 3.08 -1.38
#